data_AF-A0A7C5J7B2-F1
#
_entry.id   AF-A0A7C5J7B2-F1
#
_cell.length_a   1.000
_cell.length_b   1.000
_cell.length_c   1.000
_cell.angle_alpha   90.00
_cell.angle_beta   90.00
_cell.angle_gamma   90.00
#
_symmetry.space_group_name_H-M   'P 1'
#
loop_
_entity.id
_entity.type
_entity.pdbx_description
1 polymer ?
#
loop_
_entity_poly.entity_id
_entity_poly.type
_entity_poly.pdbx_seq_one_letter_code
_entity_poly.pdbx_strand_id
1 'polypeptide(L)'
;MKNAAFVIVVALAAGCRAGPGEACAQKDDCQEGLLCHETSCKTPQDVAKIQLERGEAVWRETRARIDGQVKALQQRTDDLEEQLLSAKSEAEREQIREQLRRLRQMRGGADAQPSTLPLAPTP
;
A
#
# COMPACT_ATOMS: atom_id res chain seq x y z
N MET A 1 -3.37 -74.19 31.66
CA MET A 1 -2.44 -74.51 30.55
C MET A 1 -2.82 -73.68 29.34
N LYS A 2 -1.85 -72.92 28.81
CA LYS A 2 -1.74 -72.39 27.44
C LYS A 2 -2.83 -71.41 26.99
N ASN A 3 -2.59 -70.11 27.06
CA ASN A 3 -1.68 -69.29 26.23
C ASN A 3 -2.43 -68.64 25.06
N ALA A 4 -2.49 -67.32 25.18
CA ALA A 4 -2.70 -66.32 24.16
C ALA A 4 -2.28 -66.73 22.74
N ALA A 5 -3.19 -66.49 21.80
CA ALA A 5 -2.85 -66.15 20.43
C ALA A 5 -3.76 -64.98 20.01
N PHE A 6 -3.57 -63.84 20.68
CA PHE A 6 -3.93 -62.55 20.13
C PHE A 6 -2.99 -62.36 18.94
N VAL A 7 -3.48 -62.66 17.73
CA VAL A 7 -2.72 -62.41 16.49
C VAL A 7 -2.76 -60.90 16.26
N ILE A 8 -1.96 -60.17 17.02
CA ILE A 8 -1.47 -58.87 16.56
C ILE A 8 -0.54 -59.23 15.42
N VAL A 9 -0.95 -58.92 14.20
CA VAL A 9 -0.09 -58.93 13.02
C VAL A 9 0.93 -57.81 13.22
N VAL A 10 1.94 -58.07 14.05
CA VAL A 10 3.19 -57.32 14.05
C VAL A 10 4.13 -58.09 13.14
N ALA A 11 4.72 -57.33 12.21
CA ALA A 11 5.77 -57.72 11.28
C ALA A 11 5.32 -58.35 9.95
N LEU A 12 5.05 -57.47 8.98
CA LEU A 12 6.05 -57.22 7.94
C LEU A 12 6.02 -55.72 7.56
N ALA A 13 6.40 -54.85 8.49
CA ALA A 13 6.96 -53.55 8.12
C ALA A 13 8.41 -53.76 7.65
N ALA A 14 8.58 -54.60 6.64
CA ALA A 14 9.82 -54.67 5.89
C ALA A 14 9.88 -53.40 5.05
N GLY A 15 10.42 -52.32 5.62
CA GLY A 15 11.10 -51.24 4.91
C GLY A 15 10.48 -50.70 3.60
N CYS A 16 9.17 -50.75 3.39
CA CYS A 16 8.52 -50.08 2.26
C CYS A 16 8.49 -48.59 2.57
N ARG A 17 9.66 -47.96 2.45
CA ARG A 17 9.76 -46.51 2.40
C ARG A 17 8.97 -46.01 1.20
N ALA A 18 8.11 -45.04 1.45
CA ALA A 18 7.22 -44.44 0.48
C ALA A 18 8.02 -43.74 -0.64
N GLY A 19 7.66 -44.04 -1.88
CA GLY A 19 8.21 -43.45 -3.10
C GLY A 19 7.66 -42.04 -3.38
N PRO A 20 8.11 -41.37 -4.45
CA PRO A 20 7.64 -40.02 -4.78
C PRO A 20 6.12 -40.02 -5.05
N GLY A 21 5.40 -39.10 -4.41
CA GLY A 21 3.94 -38.97 -4.50
C GLY A 21 3.15 -39.84 -3.52
N GLU A 22 3.80 -40.76 -2.80
CA GLU A 22 3.13 -41.57 -1.78
C GLU A 22 2.94 -40.80 -0.48
N ALA A 23 1.93 -41.18 0.29
CA ALA A 23 1.57 -40.52 1.54
C ALA A 23 2.65 -40.73 2.61
N CYS A 24 2.87 -39.72 3.44
CA CYS A 24 3.80 -39.75 4.56
C CYS A 24 3.27 -38.94 5.74
N ALA A 25 3.66 -39.32 6.95
CA ALA A 25 3.39 -38.56 8.17
C ALA A 25 4.67 -37.94 8.74
N GLN A 26 5.81 -38.61 8.56
CA GLN A 26 7.12 -38.19 9.04
C GLN A 26 8.18 -38.39 7.95
N LYS A 27 9.34 -37.76 8.15
CA LYS A 27 10.45 -37.80 7.18
C LYS A 27 10.95 -39.22 6.92
N ASP A 28 10.96 -40.07 7.95
CA ASP A 28 11.49 -41.44 7.87
C ASP A 28 10.56 -42.40 7.12
N ASP A 29 9.33 -41.98 6.82
CA ASP A 29 8.38 -42.74 6.01
C ASP A 29 8.79 -42.77 4.53
N CYS A 30 9.60 -41.81 4.08
CA CYS A 30 9.98 -41.67 2.67
C CYS A 30 11.31 -42.39 2.34
N GLN A 31 11.50 -42.74 1.06
CA GLN A 31 12.79 -43.28 0.56
C GLN A 31 13.93 -42.28 0.78
N GLU A 32 15.18 -42.77 0.84
CA GLU A 32 16.33 -41.89 1.02
C GLU A 32 16.39 -40.83 -0.07
N GLY A 33 16.66 -39.59 0.33
CA GLY A 33 16.68 -38.46 -0.59
C GLY A 33 15.30 -37.87 -0.88
N LEU A 34 14.20 -38.41 -0.34
CA LEU A 34 12.88 -37.78 -0.37
C LEU A 34 12.58 -37.05 0.95
N LEU A 35 11.69 -36.07 0.88
CA LEU A 35 11.20 -35.28 2.00
C LEU A 35 9.69 -35.46 2.11
N CYS A 36 9.21 -35.67 3.33
CA CYS A 36 7.78 -35.59 3.59
C CYS A 36 7.34 -34.12 3.60
N HIS A 37 6.56 -33.70 2.61
CA HIS A 37 6.03 -32.35 2.50
C HIS A 37 4.52 -32.40 2.23
N GLU A 38 3.74 -31.72 3.09
CA GLU A 38 2.27 -31.68 3.00
C GLU A 38 1.65 -33.04 2.81
N THR A 39 2.06 -34.00 3.66
CA THR A 39 1.57 -35.39 3.69
C THR A 39 1.96 -36.26 2.50
N SER A 40 2.89 -35.83 1.64
CA SER A 40 3.41 -36.66 0.54
C SER A 40 4.93 -36.62 0.43
N CYS A 41 5.54 -37.73 0.02
CA CYS A 41 6.97 -37.81 -0.25
C CYS A 41 7.30 -37.08 -1.56
N LYS A 42 8.21 -36.11 -1.49
CA LYS A 42 8.63 -35.29 -2.63
C LYS A 42 10.14 -35.23 -2.71
N THR A 43 10.69 -35.00 -3.90
CA THR A 43 12.12 -34.74 -4.00
C THR A 43 12.43 -33.35 -3.42
N PRO A 44 13.67 -33.10 -2.94
CA PRO A 44 14.10 -31.76 -2.54
C PRO A 44 13.92 -30.72 -3.65
N GLN A 45 14.04 -31.14 -4.92
CA GLN A 45 13.81 -30.28 -6.08
C GLN A 45 12.33 -29.90 -6.20
N ASP A 46 11.40 -30.84 -6.02
CA ASP A 46 9.97 -30.56 -6.03
C ASP A 46 9.56 -29.63 -4.88
N VAL A 47 10.09 -29.87 -3.68
CA VAL A 47 9.83 -29.00 -2.52
C VAL A 47 10.38 -27.60 -2.79
N ALA A 48 11.60 -27.47 -3.32
CA ALA A 48 12.17 -26.18 -3.68
C ALA A 48 11.32 -25.45 -4.74
N LYS A 49 10.84 -26.16 -5.76
CA LYS A 49 9.95 -25.62 -6.79
C LYS A 49 8.64 -25.09 -6.19
N ILE A 50 8.00 -25.85 -5.30
CA ILE A 50 6.77 -25.42 -4.62
C ILE A 50 7.00 -24.15 -3.81
N GLN A 51 8.12 -24.08 -3.08
CA GLN A 51 8.45 -22.90 -2.27
C GLN A 51 8.74 -21.67 -3.15
N LEU A 52 9.40 -21.85 -4.29
CA LEU A 52 9.62 -20.78 -5.27
C LEU A 52 8.28 -20.25 -5.83
N GLU A 53 7.39 -21.15 -6.27
CA GLU A 53 6.07 -20.77 -6.80
C GLU A 53 5.21 -20.02 -5.76
N ARG A 54 5.25 -20.48 -4.49
CA ARG A 54 4.60 -19.78 -3.38
C ARG A 54 5.20 -18.40 -3.13
N GLY A 55 6.53 -18.33 -3.12
CA GLY A 55 7.26 -17.07 -2.99
C GLY A 55 6.89 -16.09 -4.09
N GLU A 56 6.86 -16.53 -5.35
CA GLU A 56 6.48 -15.72 -6.51
C GLU A 56 5.03 -15.23 -6.44
N ALA A 57 4.09 -16.04 -5.92
CA ALA A 57 2.72 -15.61 -5.71
C ALA A 57 2.64 -14.47 -4.67
N VAL A 58 3.30 -14.63 -3.52
CA VAL A 58 3.38 -13.61 -2.46
C VAL A 58 4.05 -12.35 -2.97
N TRP A 59 5.14 -12.49 -3.74
CA TRP A 59 5.84 -11.35 -4.34
C TRP A 59 4.97 -10.59 -5.34
N ARG A 60 4.21 -11.28 -6.20
CA ARG A 60 3.28 -10.64 -7.14
C ARG A 60 2.17 -9.87 -6.43
N GLU A 61 1.56 -10.47 -5.43
CA GLU A 61 0.52 -9.80 -4.63
C GLU A 61 1.08 -8.57 -3.90
N THR A 62 2.25 -8.71 -3.28
CA THR A 62 2.93 -7.62 -2.58
C THR A 62 3.27 -6.47 -3.52
N ARG A 63 3.78 -6.77 -4.72
CA ARG A 63 4.07 -5.76 -5.75
C ARG A 63 2.79 -5.02 -6.16
N ALA A 64 1.72 -5.75 -6.47
CA ALA A 64 0.45 -5.13 -6.86
C ALA A 64 -0.09 -4.18 -5.78
N ARG A 65 0.04 -4.57 -4.49
CA ARG A 65 -0.33 -3.72 -3.35
C ARG A 65 0.51 -2.46 -3.28
N ILE A 66 1.83 -2.57 -3.41
CA ILE A 66 2.75 -1.42 -3.38
C ILE A 66 2.48 -0.50 -4.57
N ASP A 67 2.31 -1.03 -5.78
CA ASP A 67 1.99 -0.24 -6.97
C ASP A 67 0.68 0.54 -6.81
N GLY A 68 -0.33 -0.07 -6.17
CA GLY A 68 -1.58 0.61 -5.81
C GLY A 68 -1.36 1.76 -4.82
N GLN A 69 -0.53 1.56 -3.79
CA GLN A 69 -0.19 2.60 -2.82
C GLN A 69 0.60 3.76 -3.45
N VAL A 70 1.56 3.45 -4.31
CA VAL A 70 2.34 4.47 -5.04
C VAL A 70 1.43 5.31 -5.92
N LYS A 71 0.51 4.70 -6.68
CA LYS A 71 -0.47 5.43 -7.48
C LYS A 71 -1.37 6.34 -6.64
N ALA A 72 -1.86 5.85 -5.50
CA ALA A 72 -2.69 6.65 -4.60
C ALA A 72 -1.92 7.83 -3.98
N LEU A 73 -0.64 7.63 -3.64
CA LEU A 73 0.23 8.70 -3.14
C LEU A 73 0.55 9.73 -4.22
N GLN A 74 0.77 9.29 -5.46
CA GLN A 74 0.98 10.20 -6.58
C GLN A 74 -0.25 11.09 -6.81
N GLN A 75 -1.45 10.49 -6.88
CA GLN A 75 -2.70 11.25 -7.03
C GLN A 75 -2.88 12.30 -5.91
N ARG A 76 -2.63 11.91 -4.65
CA ARG A 76 -2.69 12.87 -3.54
C ARG A 76 -1.67 14.00 -3.66
N THR A 77 -0.51 13.72 -4.24
CA THR A 77 0.52 14.73 -4.47
C THR A 77 0.05 15.72 -5.53
N ASP A 78 -0.46 15.20 -6.66
CA ASP A 78 -1.01 16.01 -7.75
C ASP A 78 -2.21 16.88 -7.24
N ASP A 79 -3.12 16.30 -6.46
CA ASP A 79 -4.27 17.00 -5.85
C ASP A 79 -3.80 18.13 -4.90
N LEU A 80 -2.77 17.88 -4.08
CA LEU A 80 -2.22 18.88 -3.17
C LEU A 80 -1.49 20.01 -3.92
N GLU A 81 -0.81 19.69 -5.02
CA GLU A 81 -0.18 20.69 -5.89
C GLU A 81 -1.24 21.59 -6.54
N GLU A 82 -2.34 21.02 -7.04
CA GLU A 82 -3.46 21.78 -7.60
C GLU A 82 -4.12 22.69 -6.54
N GLN A 83 -4.36 22.16 -5.32
CA GLN A 83 -4.89 22.96 -4.21
C GLN A 83 -3.96 24.13 -3.84
N LEU A 84 -2.64 23.89 -3.81
CA LEU A 84 -1.66 24.92 -3.50
C LEU A 84 -1.64 26.02 -4.57
N LEU A 85 -1.71 25.65 -5.85
CA LEU A 85 -1.78 26.60 -6.97
C LEU A 85 -3.08 27.42 -6.93
N SER A 86 -4.22 26.76 -6.70
CA SER A 86 -5.51 27.42 -6.57
C SER A 86 -5.53 28.43 -5.42
N ALA A 87 -5.10 28.01 -4.22
CA ALA A 87 -5.07 28.87 -3.04
C ALA A 87 -4.15 30.09 -3.21
N LYS A 88 -3.00 29.93 -3.88
CA LYS A 88 -2.12 31.06 -4.23
C LYS A 88 -2.84 32.06 -5.14
N SER A 89 -3.51 31.57 -6.18
CA SER A 89 -4.24 32.44 -7.12
C SER A 89 -5.39 33.20 -6.44
N GLU A 90 -6.09 32.58 -5.49
CA GLU A 90 -7.15 33.22 -4.72
C GLU A 90 -6.60 34.30 -3.78
N ALA A 91 -5.50 34.01 -3.08
CA ALA A 91 -4.84 34.97 -2.21
C ALA A 91 -4.35 36.21 -2.99
N GLU A 92 -3.72 35.99 -4.16
CA GLU A 92 -3.29 37.08 -5.05
C GLU A 92 -4.47 37.92 -5.56
N ARG A 93 -5.57 37.25 -5.96
CA ARG A 93 -6.79 37.94 -6.41
C ARG A 93 -7.40 38.80 -5.31
N GLU A 94 -7.42 38.31 -4.08
CA GLU A 94 -7.93 39.08 -2.94
C GLU A 94 -7.02 40.26 -2.60
N GLN A 95 -5.70 40.06 -2.67
CA GLN A 95 -4.72 41.13 -2.49
C GLN A 95 -4.90 42.25 -3.53
N ILE A 96 -5.12 41.90 -4.80
CA ILE A 96 -5.40 42.86 -5.87
C ILE A 96 -6.72 43.60 -5.62
N ARG A 97 -7.78 42.89 -5.21
CA ARG A 97 -9.09 43.51 -4.88
C ARG A 97 -8.94 44.54 -3.77
N GLU A 98 -8.20 44.22 -2.72
CA GLU A 98 -7.97 45.11 -1.59
C GLU A 98 -7.12 46.33 -2.00
N GLN A 99 -6.06 46.13 -2.81
CA GLN A 99 -5.29 47.25 -3.36
C GLN A 99 -6.18 48.18 -4.21
N LEU A 100 -7.03 47.63 -5.08
CA LEU A 100 -7.98 48.42 -5.88
C LEU A 100 -9.00 49.16 -5.00
N ARG A 101 -9.48 48.53 -3.93
CA ARG A 101 -10.37 49.18 -2.95
C ARG A 101 -9.71 50.40 -2.31
N ARG A 102 -8.45 50.26 -1.86
CA ARG A 102 -7.67 51.36 -1.27
C ARG A 102 -7.43 52.50 -2.26
N LEU A 103 -7.07 52.17 -3.51
CA LEU A 103 -6.89 53.19 -4.56
C LEU A 103 -8.17 53.97 -4.84
N ARG A 104 -9.34 53.31 -4.84
CA ARG A 104 -10.64 53.99 -5.01
C ARG A 104 -10.97 54.90 -3.82
N GLN A 105 -10.65 54.50 -2.59
CA GLN A 105 -10.84 55.35 -1.40
C GLN A 105 -9.97 56.60 -1.45
N MET A 106 -8.70 56.47 -1.84
CA MET A 106 -7.81 57.62 -2.02
C MET A 106 -8.31 58.56 -3.12
N ARG A 107 -8.84 58.02 -4.23
CA ARG A 107 -9.38 58.81 -5.34
C ARG A 107 -10.69 59.51 -4.97
N GLY A 108 -11.61 58.84 -4.27
CA GLY A 108 -12.88 59.43 -3.83
C GLY A 108 -12.75 60.38 -2.64
N GLY A 109 -11.68 60.26 -1.85
CA GLY A 109 -11.37 61.20 -0.75
C GLY A 109 -10.78 62.54 -1.21
N ALA A 110 -10.26 62.62 -2.44
CA ALA A 110 -9.73 63.86 -3.00
C ALA A 110 -10.82 64.87 -3.40
N ASP A 111 -12.06 64.41 -3.63
CA ASP A 111 -13.20 65.25 -4.04
C ASP A 111 -14.07 65.71 -2.84
N ALA A 112 -13.74 65.31 -1.61
CA ALA A 112 -14.51 65.60 -0.40
C ALA A 112 -13.81 66.60 0.53
N GLN A 113 -13.18 67.63 -0.02
CA GLN A 113 -12.81 68.81 0.76
C GLN A 113 -13.54 70.02 0.16
N PRO A 114 -14.66 70.46 0.75
CA PRO A 114 -15.27 71.73 0.36
C PRO A 114 -14.27 72.81 0.73
N SER A 115 -13.56 73.34 -0.27
CA SER A 115 -12.72 74.52 -0.14
C SER A 115 -13.63 75.68 0.21
N THR A 116 -13.80 75.92 1.51
CA THR A 116 -14.36 77.15 2.02
C THR A 116 -13.30 78.23 1.84
N LEU A 117 -13.31 78.84 0.65
CA LEU A 117 -12.64 80.12 0.41
C LEU A 117 -13.27 81.15 1.37
N PRO A 118 -12.50 81.78 2.27
CA PRO A 118 -13.04 82.87 3.08
C PRO A 118 -13.35 84.05 2.16
N LEU A 119 -14.64 84.44 2.09
CA LEU A 119 -15.02 85.70 1.44
C LEU A 119 -14.38 86.85 2.21
N ALA A 120 -13.45 87.55 1.56
CA ALA A 120 -12.96 88.83 2.04
C ALA A 120 -14.09 89.87 1.96
N PRO A 121 -14.32 90.68 3.02
CA PRO A 121 -15.29 91.77 2.96
C PRO A 121 -14.72 92.91 2.11
N THR A 122 -15.47 93.32 1.08
CA THR A 122 -15.18 94.53 0.30
C THR A 122 -15.76 95.77 0.97
N PRO A 123 -15.07 96.93 0.92
CA PRO A 123 -15.51 98.21 1.50
C PRO A 123 -16.68 98.85 0.76
#